data_AF-A0A1D8T8N3-F1
#
_entry.id   AF-A0A1D8T8N3-F1
#
_cell.length_a   1.000
_cell.length_b   1.000
_cell.length_c   1.000
_cell.angle_alpha   90.00
_cell.angle_beta   90.00
_cell.angle_gamma   90.00
#
_symmetry.space_group_name_H-M   'P 1'
#
loop_
_entity.id
_entity.type
_entity.pdbx_description
1 polymer ?
#
loop_
_entity_poly.entity_id
_entity_poly.type
_entity_poly.pdbx_seq_one_letter_code
_entity_poly.pdbx_strand_id
1 'polypeptide(L)'
;MVLGVAGVVVPAAAADTVIDAVPAGNVPIEVAITPNGSFAYVTNSLDDSVSVIDTATNVEIDTLTVGDGPSGVAITPNGSFAYVTNLLDDSVSVIDTATNSEVGTITVGSLPFGVAITPNGSFAYVTNALGGSVSVIDTATNSEVKTVAVEAEPQGVAITPNGKYAYVTNRSSNSISVIDTATHTMIDTIRVGNEPRAVTVIPDGKRAYITNAGDDSVSVVDTRTDAVIDTIAVGNEPRAVTIIPSGKRAYITNAGDDSVSVIDTATDAVIDTIAVGNEPRGAAIIPDGKRAYITNSSADTVSVIAIDQCIGALCIDFASLTDPVWNAAGVFS
;
A
#
# COMPACT_ATOMS: atom_id res chain seq x y z
N MET A 1 33.28 -35.71 25.55
CA MET A 1 33.58 -34.85 24.38
C MET A 1 32.26 -34.61 23.68
N VAL A 2 31.54 -33.55 24.06
CA VAL A 2 30.25 -33.19 23.47
C VAL A 2 30.55 -32.15 22.40
N LEU A 3 30.36 -32.51 21.13
CA LEU A 3 30.41 -31.57 20.02
C LEU A 3 29.16 -30.70 20.07
N GLY A 4 29.32 -29.40 20.33
CA GLY A 4 28.28 -28.41 20.15
C GLY A 4 28.11 -28.09 18.66
N VAL A 5 26.89 -28.24 18.15
CA VAL A 5 26.52 -27.77 16.82
C VAL A 5 26.45 -26.24 16.89
N ALA A 6 27.37 -25.56 16.20
CA ALA A 6 27.32 -24.12 16.04
C ALA A 6 26.06 -23.76 15.24
N GLY A 7 25.10 -23.11 15.90
CA GLY A 7 23.96 -22.50 15.22
C GLY A 7 24.46 -21.45 14.25
N VAL A 8 24.01 -21.52 13.00
CA VAL A 8 24.19 -20.46 12.01
C VAL A 8 23.41 -19.25 12.53
N VAL A 9 24.13 -18.22 12.99
CA VAL A 9 23.54 -16.93 13.32
C VAL A 9 23.30 -16.22 12.00
N VAL A 10 22.04 -16.16 11.55
CA VAL A 10 21.65 -15.27 10.46
C VAL A 10 21.68 -13.85 11.02
N PRO A 11 22.48 -12.91 10.47
CA PRO A 11 22.51 -11.54 10.96
C PRO A 11 21.12 -10.90 10.80
N ALA A 12 20.64 -10.23 11.84
CA ALA A 12 19.40 -9.47 11.78
C ALA A 12 19.57 -8.30 10.80
N ALA A 13 18.65 -8.15 9.84
CA ALA A 13 18.62 -6.98 8.97
C ALA A 13 18.38 -5.72 9.80
N ALA A 14 19.04 -4.62 9.41
CA ALA A 14 18.67 -3.30 9.91
C ALA A 14 17.24 -2.97 9.42
N ALA A 15 16.44 -2.26 10.21
CA ALA A 15 15.17 -1.71 9.70
C ALA A 15 15.43 -0.78 8.52
N ASP A 16 14.37 -0.60 7.76
CA ASP A 16 14.31 0.25 6.59
C ASP A 16 15.35 -0.21 5.54
N THR A 17 15.53 -1.53 5.43
CA THR A 17 16.40 -2.14 4.42
C THR A 17 15.64 -3.10 3.53
N VAL A 18 15.99 -3.10 2.24
CA VAL A 18 15.56 -4.14 1.30
C VAL A 18 16.28 -5.43 1.65
N ILE A 19 15.52 -6.46 1.98
CA ILE A 19 16.02 -7.79 2.36
C ILE A 19 15.84 -8.82 1.25
N ASP A 20 15.01 -8.51 0.26
CA ASP A 20 14.74 -9.40 -0.87
C ASP A 20 14.16 -8.63 -2.06
N ALA A 21 14.28 -9.23 -3.24
CA ALA A 21 13.63 -8.77 -4.47
C ALA A 21 13.02 -9.99 -5.18
N VAL A 22 11.70 -10.12 -5.07
CA VAL A 22 10.95 -11.26 -5.62
C VAL A 22 10.60 -10.95 -7.07
N PRO A 23 10.91 -11.81 -8.04
CA PRO A 23 10.39 -11.68 -9.40
C PRO A 23 8.85 -11.65 -9.40
N ALA A 24 8.27 -10.88 -10.31
CA ALA A 24 6.84 -10.88 -10.60
C ALA A 24 6.63 -10.90 -12.12
N GLY A 25 5.37 -10.84 -12.58
CA GLY A 25 5.08 -10.63 -14.00
C GLY A 25 5.45 -9.24 -14.50
N ASN A 26 5.20 -8.96 -15.76
CA ASN A 26 5.57 -7.71 -16.41
C ASN A 26 4.71 -6.53 -15.92
N VAL A 27 5.40 -5.43 -15.57
CA VAL A 27 4.82 -4.17 -15.10
C VAL A 27 3.91 -4.40 -13.88
N PRO A 28 4.47 -4.83 -12.74
CA PRO A 28 3.72 -4.97 -11.50
C PRO A 28 3.24 -3.59 -11.00
N ILE A 29 1.94 -3.44 -10.74
CA ILE A 29 1.33 -2.16 -10.38
C ILE A 29 1.04 -2.07 -8.90
N GLU A 30 0.12 -2.88 -8.40
CA GLU A 30 -0.39 -2.80 -7.03
C GLU A 30 -0.14 -4.13 -6.31
N VAL A 31 -0.05 -4.09 -4.99
CA VAL A 31 0.09 -5.28 -4.15
C VAL A 31 -0.89 -5.24 -2.99
N ALA A 32 -1.56 -6.35 -2.70
CA ALA A 32 -2.39 -6.53 -1.52
C ALA A 32 -1.94 -7.76 -0.72
N ILE A 33 -1.93 -7.65 0.61
CA ILE A 33 -1.58 -8.76 1.51
C ILE A 33 -2.85 -9.34 2.13
N THR A 34 -2.95 -10.67 2.18
CA THR A 34 -4.07 -11.33 2.87
C THR A 34 -4.12 -10.91 4.35
N PRO A 35 -5.30 -10.82 5.00
CA PRO A 35 -5.42 -10.40 6.40
C PRO A 35 -4.66 -11.28 7.40
N ASN A 36 -4.42 -12.55 7.08
CA ASN A 36 -3.59 -13.47 7.86
C ASN A 36 -2.08 -13.30 7.59
N GLY A 37 -1.70 -12.43 6.67
CA GLY A 37 -0.34 -12.13 6.27
C GLY A 37 0.33 -13.19 5.41
N SER A 38 -0.36 -14.26 5.01
CA SER A 38 0.27 -15.43 4.37
C SER A 38 0.65 -15.21 2.90
N PHE A 39 -0.12 -14.42 2.15
CA PHE A 39 0.09 -14.23 0.72
C PHE A 39 0.03 -12.76 0.32
N ALA A 40 0.87 -12.39 -0.65
CA ALA A 40 0.78 -11.14 -1.40
C ALA A 40 0.25 -11.41 -2.80
N TYR A 41 -0.71 -10.60 -3.25
CA TYR A 41 -1.27 -10.63 -4.59
C TYR A 41 -0.80 -9.38 -5.32
N VAL A 42 -0.14 -9.56 -6.46
CA VAL A 42 0.53 -8.49 -7.23
C VAL A 42 -0.04 -8.44 -8.63
N THR A 43 -0.60 -7.30 -9.04
CA THR A 43 -1.17 -7.14 -10.39
C THR A 43 -0.07 -6.87 -11.42
N ASN A 44 -0.01 -7.67 -12.49
CA ASN A 44 0.98 -7.57 -13.57
C ASN A 44 0.29 -7.02 -14.83
N SER A 45 0.38 -5.70 -15.05
CA SER A 45 -0.49 -5.01 -16.00
C SER A 45 -0.26 -5.38 -17.46
N LEU A 46 0.93 -5.84 -17.86
CA LEU A 46 1.21 -6.23 -19.25
C LEU A 46 1.04 -7.73 -19.52
N ASP A 47 0.88 -8.53 -18.47
CA ASP A 47 0.74 -9.99 -18.56
C ASP A 47 -0.70 -10.46 -18.37
N ASP A 48 -1.64 -9.55 -18.13
CA ASP A 48 -3.04 -9.85 -17.79
C ASP A 48 -3.14 -10.88 -16.67
N SER A 49 -2.29 -10.70 -15.65
CA SER A 49 -2.12 -11.68 -14.58
C SER A 49 -1.93 -11.08 -13.19
N VAL A 50 -2.02 -11.94 -12.18
CA VAL A 50 -1.73 -11.64 -10.78
C VAL A 50 -0.74 -12.68 -10.24
N SER A 51 0.42 -12.23 -9.79
CA SER A 51 1.38 -13.09 -9.08
C SER A 51 0.93 -13.28 -7.62
N VAL A 52 1.03 -14.52 -7.12
CA VAL A 52 0.77 -14.87 -5.72
C VAL A 52 2.09 -15.24 -5.05
N ILE A 53 2.51 -14.43 -4.08
CA ILE A 53 3.77 -14.59 -3.36
C ILE A 53 3.49 -15.10 -1.95
N ASP A 54 4.12 -16.22 -1.57
CA ASP A 54 4.16 -16.69 -0.18
C ASP A 54 5.05 -15.75 0.63
N THR A 55 4.47 -15.05 1.60
CA THR A 55 5.22 -14.06 2.38
C THR A 55 6.17 -14.72 3.37
N ALA A 56 5.98 -15.98 3.78
CA ALA A 56 6.89 -16.64 4.69
C ALA A 56 8.23 -16.96 4.01
N THR A 57 8.19 -17.27 2.71
CA THR A 57 9.38 -17.64 1.93
C THR A 57 9.84 -16.58 0.93
N ASN A 58 9.05 -15.53 0.68
CA ASN A 58 9.26 -14.54 -0.38
C ASN A 58 9.40 -15.18 -1.77
N VAL A 59 8.54 -16.15 -2.07
CA VAL A 59 8.58 -16.88 -3.35
C VAL A 59 7.22 -16.77 -4.03
N GLU A 60 7.23 -16.46 -5.33
CA GLU A 60 6.03 -16.60 -6.16
C GLU A 60 5.66 -18.08 -6.27
N ILE A 61 4.46 -18.42 -5.82
CA ILE A 61 3.94 -19.78 -5.77
C ILE A 61 2.88 -20.05 -6.85
N ASP A 62 2.33 -18.99 -7.44
CA ASP A 62 1.27 -19.08 -8.44
C ASP A 62 1.19 -17.80 -9.28
N THR A 63 0.64 -17.92 -10.48
CA THR A 63 0.36 -16.80 -11.37
C THR A 63 -1.01 -17.00 -12.00
N LEU A 64 -1.93 -16.06 -11.76
CA LEU A 64 -3.34 -16.17 -12.11
C LEU A 64 -3.66 -15.29 -13.31
N THR A 65 -4.22 -15.84 -14.37
CA THR A 65 -4.77 -15.02 -15.46
C THR A 65 -6.04 -14.31 -14.99
N VAL A 66 -6.16 -13.03 -15.33
CA VAL A 66 -7.33 -12.17 -15.08
C VAL A 66 -7.67 -11.41 -16.36
N GLY A 67 -8.51 -10.37 -16.28
CA GLY A 67 -8.81 -9.51 -17.43
C GLY A 67 -7.65 -8.59 -17.83
N ASP A 68 -7.85 -7.84 -18.92
CA ASP A 68 -6.84 -7.00 -19.57
C ASP A 68 -6.45 -5.78 -18.73
N GLY A 69 -5.14 -5.59 -18.57
CA GLY A 69 -4.56 -4.45 -17.86
C GLY A 69 -4.88 -4.41 -16.36
N PRO A 70 -4.61 -5.47 -15.57
CA PRO A 70 -4.90 -5.47 -14.15
C PRO A 70 -4.10 -4.37 -13.45
N SER A 71 -4.79 -3.52 -12.68
CA SER A 71 -4.20 -2.33 -12.07
C SER A 71 -4.25 -2.40 -10.54
N GLY A 72 -5.42 -2.25 -9.92
CA GLY A 72 -5.60 -2.29 -8.48
C GLY A 72 -6.00 -3.68 -7.97
N VAL A 73 -5.67 -3.97 -6.71
CA VAL A 73 -6.11 -5.19 -6.03
C VAL A 73 -6.49 -4.90 -4.57
N ALA A 74 -7.59 -5.48 -4.11
CA ALA A 74 -7.98 -5.45 -2.70
C ALA A 74 -8.52 -6.81 -2.25
N ILE A 75 -8.23 -7.19 -0.99
CA ILE A 75 -8.63 -8.47 -0.42
C ILE A 75 -9.70 -8.24 0.64
N THR A 76 -10.73 -9.08 0.66
CA THR A 76 -11.81 -8.98 1.64
C THR A 76 -11.27 -9.13 3.08
N PRO A 77 -11.86 -8.50 4.10
CA PRO A 77 -11.35 -8.57 5.48
C PRO A 77 -11.30 -9.98 6.07
N ASN A 78 -12.14 -10.90 5.59
CA ASN A 78 -12.10 -12.32 5.96
C ASN A 78 -11.05 -13.12 5.17
N GLY A 79 -10.37 -12.49 4.22
CA GLY A 79 -9.33 -13.07 3.39
C GLY A 79 -9.83 -14.14 2.44
N SER A 80 -11.12 -14.14 2.06
CA SER A 80 -11.68 -15.16 1.18
C SER A 80 -11.56 -14.81 -0.31
N PHE A 81 -11.71 -13.53 -0.67
CA PHE A 81 -11.69 -13.09 -2.07
C PHE A 81 -10.73 -11.91 -2.28
N ALA A 82 -10.08 -11.89 -3.44
CA ALA A 82 -9.39 -10.72 -3.98
C ALA A 82 -10.20 -10.13 -5.14
N TYR A 83 -10.31 -8.82 -5.21
CA TYR A 83 -10.94 -8.06 -6.29
C TYR A 83 -9.85 -7.32 -7.04
N VAL A 84 -9.77 -7.53 -8.35
CA VAL A 84 -8.73 -7.00 -9.22
C VAL A 84 -9.37 -6.17 -10.32
N THR A 85 -9.01 -4.90 -10.45
CA THR A 85 -9.54 -4.03 -11.51
C THR A 85 -8.79 -4.28 -12.82
N ASN A 86 -9.53 -4.57 -13.89
CA ASN A 86 -9.00 -4.80 -15.22
C ASN A 86 -9.23 -3.54 -16.05
N LEU A 87 -8.20 -2.70 -16.13
CA LEU A 87 -8.29 -1.32 -16.64
C LEU A 87 -8.80 -1.27 -18.08
N LEU A 88 -8.39 -2.21 -18.93
CA LEU A 88 -8.69 -2.19 -20.37
C LEU A 88 -9.97 -2.94 -20.73
N ASP A 89 -10.51 -3.73 -19.79
CA ASP A 89 -11.74 -4.52 -19.95
C ASP A 89 -12.99 -3.89 -19.31
N ASP A 90 -12.86 -2.74 -18.66
CA ASP A 90 -13.95 -2.10 -17.89
C ASP A 90 -14.61 -3.08 -16.89
N SER A 91 -13.78 -3.89 -16.22
CA SER A 91 -14.25 -4.98 -15.37
C SER A 91 -13.42 -5.18 -14.10
N VAL A 92 -13.92 -6.02 -13.20
CA VAL A 92 -13.24 -6.47 -11.98
C VAL A 92 -13.28 -7.99 -11.91
N SER A 93 -12.12 -8.63 -11.85
CA SER A 93 -11.99 -10.06 -11.59
C SER A 93 -12.12 -10.34 -10.09
N VAL A 94 -12.84 -11.41 -9.75
CA VAL A 94 -13.02 -11.90 -8.38
C VAL A 94 -12.28 -13.23 -8.25
N ILE A 95 -11.25 -13.26 -7.41
CA ILE A 95 -10.38 -14.41 -7.20
C ILE A 95 -10.72 -15.04 -5.84
N ASP A 96 -10.99 -16.35 -5.82
CA ASP A 96 -11.02 -17.13 -4.59
C ASP A 96 -9.59 -17.40 -4.13
N THR A 97 -9.24 -16.91 -2.94
CA THR A 97 -7.87 -16.99 -2.40
C THR A 97 -7.54 -18.32 -1.74
N ALA A 98 -8.53 -19.18 -1.50
CA ALA A 98 -8.30 -20.53 -0.99
C ALA A 98 -7.93 -21.49 -2.12
N THR A 99 -8.45 -21.25 -3.33
CA THR A 99 -8.18 -22.05 -4.52
C THR A 99 -7.27 -21.38 -5.53
N ASN A 100 -6.90 -20.12 -5.31
CA ASN A 100 -6.15 -19.27 -6.24
C ASN A 100 -6.75 -19.33 -7.65
N SER A 101 -8.02 -18.97 -7.80
CA SER A 101 -8.70 -19.04 -9.10
C SER A 101 -9.72 -17.93 -9.26
N GLU A 102 -9.84 -17.37 -10.47
CA GLU A 102 -10.92 -16.47 -10.81
C GLU A 102 -12.27 -17.23 -10.78
N VAL A 103 -13.21 -16.71 -10.00
CA VAL A 103 -14.56 -17.29 -9.81
C VAL A 103 -15.66 -16.42 -10.41
N GLY A 104 -15.33 -15.23 -10.92
CA GLY A 104 -16.26 -14.38 -11.62
C GLY A 104 -15.65 -13.05 -12.02
N THR A 105 -16.36 -12.36 -12.90
CA THR A 105 -15.99 -11.04 -13.41
C THR A 105 -17.20 -10.12 -13.30
N ILE A 106 -16.96 -8.86 -12.90
CA ILE A 106 -18.00 -7.86 -12.67
C ILE A 106 -17.75 -6.70 -13.62
N THR A 107 -18.70 -6.37 -14.49
CA THR A 107 -18.62 -5.15 -15.31
C THR A 107 -18.79 -3.92 -14.43
N VAL A 108 -17.95 -2.91 -14.65
CA VAL A 108 -17.97 -1.62 -13.94
C VAL A 108 -17.88 -0.47 -14.94
N GLY A 109 -17.64 0.76 -14.46
CA GLY A 109 -17.44 1.91 -15.32
C GLY A 109 -16.08 1.91 -16.04
N SER A 110 -15.86 2.91 -16.90
CA SER A 110 -14.72 2.91 -17.82
C SER A 110 -13.37 3.25 -17.18
N LEU A 111 -12.36 2.49 -17.59
CA LEU A 111 -10.98 2.50 -17.07
C LEU A 111 -10.94 2.36 -15.53
N PRO A 112 -11.35 1.21 -14.96
CA PRO A 112 -11.29 0.99 -13.53
C PRO A 112 -9.83 0.95 -13.05
N PHE A 113 -9.50 1.67 -11.98
CA PHE A 113 -8.12 1.82 -11.50
C PHE A 113 -7.92 1.29 -10.09
N GLY A 114 -8.35 2.04 -9.06
CA GLY A 114 -8.22 1.66 -7.66
C GLY A 114 -9.43 0.89 -7.17
N VAL A 115 -9.23 0.02 -6.18
CA VAL A 115 -10.30 -0.70 -5.49
C VAL A 115 -10.04 -0.72 -3.99
N ALA A 116 -11.09 -0.50 -3.19
CA ALA A 116 -11.04 -0.65 -1.74
C ALA A 116 -12.29 -1.33 -1.21
N ILE A 117 -12.13 -2.16 -0.18
CA ILE A 117 -13.21 -2.93 0.43
C ILE A 117 -13.53 -2.36 1.81
N THR A 118 -14.82 -2.21 2.08
CA THR A 118 -15.32 -1.77 3.38
C THR A 118 -14.86 -2.71 4.52
N PRO A 119 -14.59 -2.22 5.74
CA PRO A 119 -14.09 -3.06 6.85
C PRO A 119 -15.01 -4.22 7.25
N ASN A 120 -16.31 -4.11 7.01
CA ASN A 120 -17.27 -5.18 7.22
C ASN A 120 -17.34 -6.18 6.04
N GLY A 121 -16.61 -5.91 4.97
CA GLY A 121 -16.52 -6.73 3.77
C GLY A 121 -17.74 -6.67 2.85
N SER A 122 -18.74 -5.82 3.11
CA SER A 122 -20.03 -5.85 2.39
C SER A 122 -19.99 -5.18 1.02
N PHE A 123 -19.14 -4.18 0.85
CA PHE A 123 -19.02 -3.43 -0.41
C PHE A 123 -17.57 -3.23 -0.82
N ALA A 124 -17.33 -3.30 -2.13
CA ALA A 124 -16.11 -2.83 -2.79
C ALA A 124 -16.41 -1.55 -3.56
N TYR A 125 -15.48 -0.60 -3.53
CA TYR A 125 -15.54 0.69 -4.22
C TYR A 125 -14.44 0.70 -5.26
N VAL A 126 -14.80 0.93 -6.52
CA VAL A 126 -13.90 0.89 -7.67
C VAL A 126 -13.92 2.23 -8.38
N THR A 127 -12.77 2.88 -8.53
CA THR A 127 -12.66 4.15 -9.24
C THR A 127 -12.61 3.92 -10.74
N ASN A 128 -13.44 4.64 -11.49
CA ASN A 128 -13.52 4.57 -12.95
C ASN A 128 -12.91 5.84 -13.53
N ALA A 129 -11.61 5.79 -13.87
CA ALA A 129 -10.80 6.99 -14.15
C ALA A 129 -11.36 7.81 -15.32
N LEU A 130 -11.65 7.16 -16.46
CA LEU A 130 -12.21 7.87 -17.61
C LEU A 130 -13.67 8.27 -17.38
N GLY A 131 -14.41 7.46 -16.62
CA GLY A 131 -15.82 7.69 -16.34
C GLY A 131 -16.10 8.81 -15.34
N GLY A 132 -15.10 9.31 -14.60
CA GLY A 132 -15.31 10.32 -13.54
C GLY A 132 -16.29 9.83 -12.46
N SER A 133 -16.21 8.54 -12.11
CA SER A 133 -17.18 7.89 -11.21
C SER A 133 -16.54 6.82 -10.34
N VAL A 134 -17.31 6.33 -9.38
CA VAL A 134 -16.97 5.18 -8.53
C VAL A 134 -18.09 4.16 -8.60
N SER A 135 -17.77 2.93 -9.00
CA SER A 135 -18.68 1.79 -8.94
C SER A 135 -18.69 1.21 -7.53
N VAL A 136 -19.88 0.97 -6.98
CA VAL A 136 -20.11 0.31 -5.70
C VAL A 136 -20.62 -1.09 -5.97
N ILE A 137 -19.85 -2.09 -5.55
CA ILE A 137 -20.13 -3.51 -5.76
C ILE A 137 -20.56 -4.13 -4.43
N ASP A 138 -21.68 -4.84 -4.43
CA ASP A 138 -22.06 -5.73 -3.33
C ASP A 138 -21.25 -7.03 -3.45
N THR A 139 -20.46 -7.34 -2.43
CA THR A 139 -19.54 -8.49 -2.44
C THR A 139 -20.23 -9.83 -2.17
N ALA A 140 -21.46 -9.81 -1.63
CA ALA A 140 -22.23 -11.03 -1.42
C ALA A 140 -22.86 -11.51 -2.73
N THR A 141 -23.22 -10.58 -3.62
CA THR A 141 -23.82 -10.90 -4.92
C THR A 141 -22.87 -10.73 -6.10
N ASN A 142 -21.68 -10.16 -5.89
CA ASN A 142 -20.72 -9.82 -6.95
C ASN A 142 -21.36 -9.01 -8.09
N SER A 143 -22.06 -7.95 -7.72
CA SER A 143 -22.75 -7.09 -8.69
C SER A 143 -22.62 -5.62 -8.33
N GLU A 144 -22.45 -4.76 -9.34
CA GLU A 144 -22.55 -3.31 -9.15
C GLU A 144 -23.98 -2.94 -8.73
N VAL A 145 -24.10 -2.28 -7.58
CA VAL A 145 -25.39 -1.81 -7.03
C VAL A 145 -25.60 -0.32 -7.22
N LYS A 146 -24.52 0.43 -7.45
CA LYS A 146 -24.59 1.88 -7.70
C LYS A 146 -23.32 2.41 -8.35
N THR A 147 -23.50 3.41 -9.21
CA THR A 147 -22.41 4.25 -9.72
C THR A 147 -22.54 5.65 -9.10
N VAL A 148 -21.46 6.16 -8.50
CA VAL A 148 -21.40 7.48 -7.86
C VAL A 148 -20.55 8.40 -8.71
N ALA A 149 -21.13 9.49 -9.21
CA ALA A 149 -20.35 10.52 -9.90
C ALA A 149 -19.40 11.21 -8.90
N VAL A 150 -18.14 11.39 -9.31
CA VAL A 150 -17.11 12.13 -8.58
C VAL A 150 -16.45 13.16 -9.52
N GLU A 151 -15.28 13.66 -9.16
CA GLU A 151 -14.53 14.61 -9.98
C GLU A 151 -13.70 13.90 -11.07
N ALA A 152 -12.92 14.66 -11.85
CA ALA A 152 -12.23 14.14 -13.03
C ALA A 152 -11.03 13.23 -12.70
N GLU A 153 -10.96 12.10 -13.41
CA GLU A 153 -9.87 11.11 -13.32
C GLU A 153 -9.64 10.54 -11.92
N PRO A 154 -10.63 9.88 -11.29
CA PRO A 154 -10.44 9.22 -10.01
C PRO A 154 -9.44 8.06 -10.14
N GLN A 155 -8.48 7.98 -9.20
CA GLN A 155 -7.42 6.95 -9.17
C GLN A 155 -7.46 6.11 -7.88
N GLY A 156 -6.82 6.55 -6.80
CA GLY A 156 -6.87 5.88 -5.50
C GLY A 156 -8.20 6.03 -4.79
N VAL A 157 -8.56 5.01 -4.00
CA VAL A 157 -9.70 5.02 -3.08
C VAL A 157 -9.31 4.37 -1.76
N ALA A 158 -9.73 4.96 -0.63
CA ALA A 158 -9.57 4.37 0.69
C ALA A 158 -10.85 4.47 1.49
N ILE A 159 -11.17 3.43 2.25
CA ILE A 159 -12.28 3.42 3.20
C ILE A 159 -11.74 3.75 4.59
N THR A 160 -12.39 4.70 5.27
CA THR A 160 -12.09 5.00 6.68
C THR A 160 -12.23 3.76 7.57
N PRO A 161 -11.42 3.60 8.65
CA PRO A 161 -11.47 2.40 9.50
C PRO A 161 -12.83 2.11 10.14
N ASN A 162 -13.64 3.15 10.37
CA ASN A 162 -15.00 3.01 10.89
C ASN A 162 -16.03 2.63 9.80
N GLY A 163 -15.59 2.52 8.55
CA GLY A 163 -16.38 2.16 7.39
C GLY A 163 -17.33 3.22 6.88
N LYS A 164 -17.34 4.45 7.42
CA LYS A 164 -18.38 5.45 7.12
C LYS A 164 -18.16 6.22 5.83
N TYR A 165 -16.91 6.50 5.50
CA TYR A 165 -16.54 7.31 4.35
C TYR A 165 -15.53 6.61 3.45
N ALA A 166 -15.69 6.82 2.14
CA ALA A 166 -14.67 6.54 1.14
C ALA A 166 -14.05 7.86 0.65
N TYR A 167 -12.73 7.94 0.65
CA TYR A 167 -11.96 9.05 0.12
C TYR A 167 -11.38 8.64 -1.23
N VAL A 168 -11.59 9.46 -2.26
CA VAL A 168 -11.22 9.16 -3.65
C VAL A 168 -10.34 10.26 -4.21
N THR A 169 -9.11 9.95 -4.63
CA THR A 169 -8.23 10.94 -5.28
C THR A 169 -8.65 11.18 -6.71
N ASN A 170 -8.81 12.43 -7.12
CA ASN A 170 -9.18 12.84 -8.48
C ASN A 170 -7.98 13.56 -9.12
N ARG A 171 -7.22 12.82 -9.94
CA ARG A 171 -5.91 13.25 -10.43
C ARG A 171 -5.98 14.54 -11.23
N SER A 172 -6.90 14.62 -12.19
CA SER A 172 -7.05 15.79 -13.07
C SER A 172 -7.70 16.99 -12.37
N SER A 173 -8.48 16.76 -11.31
CA SER A 173 -9.16 17.82 -10.54
C SER A 173 -8.35 18.35 -9.35
N ASN A 174 -7.19 17.75 -9.03
CA ASN A 174 -6.37 18.09 -7.87
C ASN A 174 -7.18 18.12 -6.56
N SER A 175 -8.02 17.10 -6.36
CA SER A 175 -8.97 17.04 -5.25
C SER A 175 -9.19 15.62 -4.73
N ILE A 176 -9.80 15.52 -3.55
CA ILE A 176 -10.37 14.29 -3.00
C ILE A 176 -11.89 14.42 -2.96
N SER A 177 -12.61 13.43 -3.46
CA SER A 177 -14.06 13.30 -3.26
C SER A 177 -14.32 12.45 -2.01
N VAL A 178 -15.22 12.90 -1.14
CA VAL A 178 -15.65 12.18 0.05
C VAL A 178 -17.04 11.59 -0.20
N ILE A 179 -17.17 10.27 -0.09
CA ILE A 179 -18.42 9.54 -0.31
C ILE A 179 -18.92 8.97 1.02
N ASP A 180 -20.16 9.27 1.38
CA ASP A 180 -20.87 8.57 2.46
C ASP A 180 -21.21 7.15 2.01
N THR A 181 -20.75 6.16 2.77
CA THR A 181 -20.91 4.74 2.42
C THR A 181 -22.28 4.16 2.76
N ALA A 182 -23.03 4.78 3.66
CA ALA A 182 -24.37 4.34 4.02
C ALA A 182 -25.39 4.75 2.95
N THR A 183 -25.19 5.91 2.33
CA THR A 183 -26.06 6.41 1.26
C THR A 183 -25.45 6.22 -0.13
N HIS A 184 -24.17 5.90 -0.22
CA HIS A 184 -23.37 5.85 -1.45
C HIS A 184 -23.50 7.16 -2.24
N THR A 185 -23.22 8.30 -1.61
CA THR A 185 -23.31 9.63 -2.22
C THR A 185 -22.07 10.44 -1.93
N MET A 186 -21.56 11.16 -2.92
CA MET A 186 -20.53 12.17 -2.70
C MET A 186 -21.12 13.31 -1.85
N ILE A 187 -20.45 13.66 -0.75
CA ILE A 187 -20.90 14.66 0.22
C ILE A 187 -19.95 15.86 0.33
N ASP A 188 -18.69 15.71 -0.08
CA ASP A 188 -17.70 16.78 0.00
C ASP A 188 -16.57 16.61 -1.03
N THR A 189 -15.84 17.70 -1.27
CA THR A 189 -14.64 17.75 -2.11
C THR A 189 -13.54 18.56 -1.43
N ILE A 190 -12.39 17.93 -1.19
CA ILE A 190 -11.22 18.53 -0.54
C ILE A 190 -10.17 18.87 -1.60
N ARG A 191 -9.60 20.07 -1.58
CA ARG A 191 -8.48 20.42 -2.47
C ARG A 191 -7.15 20.02 -1.86
N VAL A 192 -6.30 19.38 -2.66
CA VAL A 192 -4.97 18.89 -2.29
C VAL A 192 -3.94 19.37 -3.31
N GLY A 193 -2.72 18.81 -3.28
CA GLY A 193 -1.69 19.10 -4.27
C GLY A 193 -2.03 18.58 -5.67
N ASN A 194 -1.12 18.81 -6.62
CA ASN A 194 -1.28 18.45 -8.02
C ASN A 194 -1.11 16.95 -8.27
N GLU A 195 -1.96 16.43 -9.16
CA GLU A 195 -2.00 15.02 -9.55
C GLU A 195 -2.04 14.03 -8.36
N PRO A 196 -3.05 14.10 -7.48
CA PRO A 196 -3.16 13.15 -6.38
C PRO A 196 -3.35 11.72 -6.93
N ARG A 197 -2.53 10.77 -6.45
CA ARG A 197 -2.48 9.37 -6.95
C ARG A 197 -3.13 8.38 -6.00
N ALA A 198 -2.70 8.38 -4.74
CA ALA A 198 -3.15 7.46 -3.71
C ALA A 198 -3.60 8.21 -2.46
N VAL A 199 -4.49 7.58 -1.70
CA VAL A 199 -4.96 8.05 -0.40
C VAL A 199 -4.96 6.87 0.56
N THR A 200 -4.46 7.08 1.78
CA THR A 200 -4.53 6.11 2.87
C THR A 200 -4.96 6.80 4.15
N VAL A 201 -5.96 6.24 4.84
CA VAL A 201 -6.42 6.72 6.14
C VAL A 201 -5.64 6.00 7.24
N ILE A 202 -5.05 6.76 8.18
CA ILE A 202 -4.30 6.21 9.32
C ILE A 202 -5.22 5.31 10.18
N PRO A 203 -4.71 4.26 10.87
CA PRO A 203 -5.55 3.32 11.62
C PRO A 203 -6.47 3.95 12.68
N ASP A 204 -6.09 5.06 13.30
CA ASP A 204 -6.95 5.77 14.26
C ASP A 204 -8.08 6.58 13.60
N GLY A 205 -8.08 6.65 12.27
CA GLY A 205 -9.09 7.28 11.45
C GLY A 205 -9.05 8.80 11.40
N LYS A 206 -8.12 9.47 12.09
CA LYS A 206 -8.14 10.94 12.25
C LYS A 206 -7.45 11.71 11.13
N ARG A 207 -6.54 11.04 10.40
CA ARG A 207 -5.81 11.66 9.29
C ARG A 207 -5.82 10.78 8.04
N ALA A 208 -5.80 11.41 6.88
CA ALA A 208 -5.50 10.77 5.61
C ALA A 208 -4.22 11.36 5.03
N TYR A 209 -3.40 10.51 4.42
CA TYR A 209 -2.20 10.90 3.68
C TYR A 209 -2.46 10.68 2.20
N ILE A 210 -2.13 11.68 1.38
CA ILE A 210 -2.42 11.72 -0.05
C ILE A 210 -1.12 12.00 -0.80
N THR A 211 -0.71 11.12 -1.71
CA THR A 211 0.44 11.37 -2.58
C THR A 211 0.06 12.31 -3.71
N ASN A 212 0.78 13.42 -3.87
CA ASN A 212 0.60 14.39 -4.94
C ASN A 212 1.78 14.27 -5.91
N ALA A 213 1.59 13.49 -6.98
CA ALA A 213 2.69 13.15 -7.89
C ALA A 213 3.25 14.38 -8.63
N GLY A 214 2.42 15.39 -8.89
CA GLY A 214 2.83 16.60 -9.62
C GLY A 214 3.56 17.62 -8.75
N ASP A 215 3.56 17.45 -7.43
CA ASP A 215 4.15 18.38 -6.47
C ASP A 215 5.27 17.75 -5.61
N ASP A 216 5.65 16.49 -5.87
CA ASP A 216 6.65 15.73 -5.10
C ASP A 216 6.39 15.81 -3.58
N SER A 217 5.10 15.69 -3.21
CA SER A 217 4.65 15.91 -1.83
C SER A 217 3.54 14.96 -1.39
N VAL A 218 3.28 14.96 -0.08
CA VAL A 218 2.15 14.29 0.55
C VAL A 218 1.30 15.30 1.29
N SER A 219 0.01 15.40 0.96
CA SER A 219 -0.95 16.19 1.77
C SER A 219 -1.44 15.38 2.95
N VAL A 220 -1.52 16.01 4.13
CA VAL A 220 -2.11 15.45 5.35
C VAL A 220 -3.46 16.12 5.59
N VAL A 221 -4.52 15.33 5.66
CA VAL A 221 -5.92 15.80 5.82
C VAL A 221 -6.46 15.37 7.18
N ASP A 222 -7.04 16.29 7.97
CA ASP A 222 -7.87 15.96 9.14
C ASP A 222 -9.25 15.48 8.65
N THR A 223 -9.59 14.22 8.92
CA THR A 223 -10.82 13.56 8.44
C THR A 223 -12.10 13.96 9.18
N ARG A 224 -11.97 14.70 10.30
CA ARG A 224 -13.12 15.25 11.04
C ARG A 224 -13.53 16.61 10.47
N THR A 225 -12.59 17.36 9.92
CA THR A 225 -12.85 18.70 9.35
C THR A 225 -12.73 18.75 7.84
N ASP A 226 -12.27 17.67 7.20
CA ASP A 226 -12.00 17.58 5.76
C ASP A 226 -11.11 18.73 5.26
N ALA A 227 -10.07 19.01 6.05
CA ALA A 227 -9.13 20.11 5.81
C ALA A 227 -7.70 19.59 5.68
N VAL A 228 -6.96 20.09 4.70
CA VAL A 228 -5.50 19.89 4.63
C VAL A 228 -4.85 20.65 5.79
N ILE A 229 -4.12 19.92 6.64
CA ILE A 229 -3.46 20.45 7.83
C ILE A 229 -1.94 20.50 7.70
N ASP A 230 -1.36 19.75 6.75
CA ASP A 230 0.07 19.77 6.45
C ASP A 230 0.36 19.30 5.02
N THR A 231 1.55 19.64 4.52
CA THR A 231 2.11 19.16 3.25
C THR A 231 3.58 18.80 3.45
N ILE A 232 3.91 17.54 3.23
CA ILE A 232 5.24 16.97 3.47
C ILE A 232 5.95 16.79 2.12
N ALA A 233 7.14 17.38 1.95
CA ALA A 233 7.96 17.11 0.77
C ALA A 233 8.56 15.70 0.84
N VAL A 234 8.49 14.95 -0.26
CA VAL A 234 9.05 13.59 -0.41
C VAL A 234 9.91 13.50 -1.67
N GLY A 235 10.22 12.29 -2.15
CA GLY A 235 10.92 12.11 -3.42
C GLY A 235 10.04 12.39 -4.63
N ASN A 236 10.64 12.28 -5.82
CA ASN A 236 10.00 12.63 -7.08
C ASN A 236 8.89 11.64 -7.47
N GLU A 237 7.78 12.18 -7.97
CA GLU A 237 6.63 11.46 -8.47
C GLU A 237 6.08 10.41 -7.48
N PRO A 238 5.63 10.81 -6.28
CA PRO A 238 5.11 9.88 -5.29
C PRO A 238 3.82 9.20 -5.80
N ARG A 239 3.75 7.86 -5.72
CA ARG A 239 2.63 7.09 -6.29
C ARG A 239 1.74 6.40 -5.25
N ALA A 240 2.31 5.63 -4.33
CA ALA A 240 1.57 4.99 -3.25
C ALA A 240 1.97 5.52 -1.89
N VAL A 241 1.04 5.39 -0.93
CA VAL A 241 1.28 5.61 0.49
C VAL A 241 0.65 4.48 1.27
N THR A 242 1.44 3.83 2.12
CA THR A 242 0.94 2.79 3.03
C THR A 242 1.40 3.07 4.45
N ILE A 243 0.61 2.69 5.45
CA ILE A 243 0.86 3.01 6.85
C ILE A 243 0.97 1.72 7.65
N ILE A 244 1.98 1.62 8.50
CA ILE A 244 2.15 0.45 9.35
C ILE A 244 0.98 0.30 10.33
N PRO A 245 0.61 -0.92 10.77
CA PRO A 245 -0.55 -1.13 11.64
C PRO A 245 -0.56 -0.31 12.93
N SER A 246 0.63 0.02 13.48
CA SER A 246 0.75 0.87 14.66
C SER A 246 0.39 2.35 14.41
N GLY A 247 0.26 2.74 13.14
CA GLY A 247 0.00 4.11 12.69
C GLY A 247 1.21 5.03 12.74
N LYS A 248 2.37 4.58 13.24
CA LYS A 248 3.51 5.47 13.57
C LYS A 248 4.39 5.85 12.37
N ARG A 249 4.36 5.06 11.29
CA ARG A 249 5.16 5.30 10.09
C ARG A 249 4.33 5.13 8.84
N ALA A 250 4.59 5.99 7.85
CA ALA A 250 4.09 5.85 6.49
C ALA A 250 5.26 5.60 5.53
N TYR A 251 5.04 4.76 4.52
CA TYR A 251 5.99 4.43 3.46
C TYR A 251 5.41 4.91 2.13
N ILE A 252 6.15 5.76 1.44
CA ILE A 252 5.72 6.44 0.22
C ILE A 252 6.62 5.99 -0.92
N THR A 253 6.07 5.41 -1.98
CA THR A 253 6.85 5.07 -3.18
C THR A 253 7.08 6.31 -4.02
N ASN A 254 8.34 6.60 -4.36
CA ASN A 254 8.75 7.72 -5.21
C ASN A 254 9.18 7.15 -6.57
N ALA A 255 8.26 7.12 -7.53
CA ALA A 255 8.49 6.43 -8.80
C ALA A 255 9.63 7.06 -9.61
N GLY A 256 9.80 8.38 -9.51
CA GLY A 256 10.84 9.12 -10.24
C GLY A 256 12.24 8.97 -9.64
N ASP A 257 12.36 8.45 -8.42
CA ASP A 257 13.61 8.36 -7.66
C ASP A 257 14.04 6.93 -7.34
N ASP A 258 13.29 5.92 -7.79
CA ASP A 258 13.54 4.50 -7.46
C ASP A 258 13.70 4.27 -5.94
N SER A 259 12.89 4.97 -5.14
CA SER A 259 13.03 5.01 -3.68
C SER A 259 11.69 4.97 -2.93
N VAL A 260 11.78 4.76 -1.62
CA VAL A 260 10.66 4.85 -0.67
C VAL A 260 11.00 5.83 0.44
N SER A 261 10.23 6.89 0.61
CA SER A 261 10.34 7.80 1.77
C SER A 261 9.61 7.22 2.98
N VAL A 262 10.25 7.28 4.15
CA VAL A 262 9.65 6.88 5.43
C VAL A 262 9.29 8.14 6.22
N ILE A 263 8.02 8.30 6.58
CA ILE A 263 7.50 9.43 7.33
C ILE A 263 7.15 9.00 8.76
N ASP A 264 7.62 9.74 9.76
CA ASP A 264 7.08 9.66 11.13
C ASP A 264 5.75 10.42 11.19
N THR A 265 4.66 9.72 11.47
CA THR A 265 3.33 10.33 11.45
C THR A 265 3.08 11.22 12.66
N ALA A 266 3.82 11.09 13.76
CA ALA A 266 3.65 11.95 14.93
C ALA A 266 4.20 13.36 14.67
N THR A 267 5.25 13.47 13.86
CA THR A 267 5.91 14.74 13.54
C THR A 267 5.70 15.21 12.11
N ASP A 268 5.07 14.38 11.27
CA ASP A 268 4.87 14.62 9.84
C ASP A 268 6.19 14.96 9.11
N ALA A 269 7.25 14.23 9.48
CA ALA A 269 8.60 14.45 8.96
C ALA A 269 9.12 13.20 8.24
N VAL A 270 9.80 13.39 7.11
CA VAL A 270 10.58 12.31 6.48
C VAL A 270 11.78 12.00 7.37
N ILE A 271 11.89 10.74 7.79
CA ILE A 271 12.94 10.23 8.69
C ILE A 271 13.92 9.29 8.01
N ASP A 272 13.58 8.74 6.84
CA ASP A 272 14.46 7.87 6.06
C ASP A 272 14.07 7.85 4.57
N THR A 273 14.97 7.36 3.73
CA THR A 273 14.73 7.10 2.30
C THR A 273 15.45 5.82 1.88
N ILE A 274 14.68 4.86 1.38
CA ILE A 274 15.13 3.50 1.08
C ILE A 274 15.21 3.34 -0.44
N ALA A 275 16.38 3.00 -0.98
CA ALA A 275 16.48 2.64 -2.40
C ALA A 275 15.80 1.28 -2.67
N VAL A 276 15.00 1.20 -3.73
CA VAL A 276 14.27 -0.01 -4.15
C VAL A 276 14.54 -0.29 -5.63
N GLY A 277 13.75 -1.16 -6.27
CA GLY A 277 13.83 -1.39 -7.70
C GLY A 277 13.25 -0.24 -8.52
N ASN A 278 13.42 -0.32 -9.83
CA ASN A 278 13.08 0.77 -10.75
C ASN A 278 11.56 1.02 -10.83
N GLU A 279 11.18 2.30 -10.79
CA GLU A 279 9.81 2.80 -10.88
C GLU A 279 8.86 2.15 -9.85
N PRO A 280 9.06 2.37 -8.55
CA PRO A 280 8.17 1.81 -7.52
C PRO A 280 6.77 2.41 -7.61
N ARG A 281 5.73 1.57 -7.64
CA ARG A 281 4.33 2.02 -7.82
C ARG A 281 3.47 1.76 -6.60
N GLY A 282 3.16 0.51 -6.31
CA GLY A 282 2.29 0.07 -5.22
C GLY A 282 3.07 -0.33 -3.97
N ALA A 283 2.41 -0.30 -2.82
CA ALA A 283 3.02 -0.67 -1.55
C ALA A 283 2.01 -1.27 -0.56
N ALA A 284 2.37 -2.38 0.09
CA ALA A 284 1.57 -2.96 1.16
C ALA A 284 2.42 -3.43 2.34
N ILE A 285 1.88 -3.28 3.55
CA ILE A 285 2.49 -3.74 4.79
C ILE A 285 1.86 -5.05 5.22
N ILE A 286 2.68 -6.03 5.59
CA ILE A 286 2.20 -7.27 6.20
C ILE A 286 1.49 -6.95 7.54
N PRO A 287 0.40 -7.65 7.92
CA PRO A 287 -0.37 -7.32 9.13
C PRO A 287 0.43 -7.30 10.45
N ASP A 288 1.55 -8.03 10.55
CA ASP A 288 2.41 -7.99 11.73
C ASP A 288 3.32 -6.75 11.80
N GLY A 289 3.30 -5.91 10.76
CA GLY A 289 4.01 -4.64 10.66
C GLY A 289 5.50 -4.77 10.41
N LYS A 290 6.05 -5.97 10.17
CA LYS A 290 7.51 -6.18 10.09
C LYS A 290 8.09 -6.04 8.70
N ARG A 291 7.26 -6.13 7.66
CA ARG A 291 7.70 -6.05 6.26
C ARG A 291 6.77 -5.23 5.38
N ALA A 292 7.35 -4.50 4.43
CA ALA A 292 6.65 -3.90 3.32
C ALA A 292 6.99 -4.65 2.02
N TYR A 293 6.03 -4.70 1.11
CA TYR A 293 6.19 -5.18 -0.26
C TYR A 293 5.95 -4.01 -1.20
N ILE A 294 6.91 -3.73 -2.07
CA ILE A 294 6.90 -2.60 -2.99
C ILE A 294 7.01 -3.12 -4.41
N THR A 295 6.02 -2.87 -5.27
CA THR A 295 6.07 -3.25 -6.68
C THR A 295 6.97 -2.29 -7.45
N ASN A 296 7.88 -2.81 -8.27
CA ASN A 296 8.80 -2.03 -9.09
C ASN A 296 8.46 -2.27 -10.57
N SER A 297 7.72 -1.37 -11.21
CA SER A 297 7.08 -1.66 -12.50
C SER A 297 8.06 -1.81 -13.65
N SER A 298 9.17 -1.05 -13.63
CA SER A 298 10.19 -1.12 -14.69
C SER A 298 11.24 -2.21 -14.43
N ALA A 299 11.22 -2.84 -13.25
CA ALA A 299 12.14 -3.91 -12.88
C ALA A 299 11.49 -5.30 -12.83
N ASP A 300 10.17 -5.41 -13.03
CA ASP A 300 9.40 -6.66 -12.96
C ASP A 300 9.65 -7.45 -11.65
N THR A 301 9.74 -6.71 -10.53
CA THR A 301 10.05 -7.27 -9.21
C THR A 301 9.20 -6.63 -8.12
N VAL A 302 9.19 -7.27 -6.95
CA VAL A 302 8.68 -6.74 -5.70
C VAL A 302 9.81 -6.67 -4.68
N SER A 303 10.17 -5.46 -4.24
CA SER A 303 11.12 -5.26 -3.15
C SER A 303 10.47 -5.61 -1.82
N VAL A 304 11.14 -6.41 -0.98
CA VAL A 304 10.71 -6.70 0.39
C VAL A 304 11.57 -5.87 1.34
N ILE A 305 10.95 -4.95 2.06
CA ILE A 305 11.61 -4.07 3.04
C ILE A 305 11.34 -4.61 4.45
N ALA A 306 12.36 -4.70 5.29
CA ALA A 306 12.20 -4.93 6.73
C ALA A 306 11.91 -3.61 7.46
N ILE A 307 10.89 -3.57 8.32
CA ILE A 307 10.39 -2.34 8.99
C ILE A 307 10.90 -2.18 10.43
N ASP A 308 11.30 -3.27 11.11
CA ASP A 308 11.80 -3.22 12.49
C ASP A 308 13.16 -3.95 12.67
N GLN A 309 14.07 -3.28 13.41
CA GLN A 309 15.49 -3.60 13.64
C GLN A 309 15.69 -4.73 14.68
N CYS A 310 16.74 -5.54 14.50
CA CYS A 310 17.48 -6.26 15.57
C CYS A 310 16.71 -7.27 16.47
N ILE A 311 16.94 -8.58 16.26
CA ILE A 311 16.75 -9.60 17.32
C ILE A 311 18.08 -9.74 18.08
N GLY A 312 18.19 -9.13 19.28
CA GLY A 312 19.29 -9.35 20.23
C GLY A 312 20.07 -8.08 20.65
N ALA A 313 20.87 -8.20 21.71
CA ALA A 313 21.50 -7.10 22.48
C ALA A 313 22.61 -6.30 21.77
N LEU A 314 22.58 -6.14 20.44
CA LEU A 314 23.60 -5.46 19.66
C LEU A 314 22.97 -4.53 18.62
N CYS A 315 22.23 -3.54 19.09
CA CYS A 315 21.96 -2.31 18.35
C CYS A 315 22.51 -1.18 19.26
N ILE A 316 23.83 -0.98 19.21
CA ILE A 316 24.47 0.16 19.90
C ILE A 316 24.49 1.32 18.92
N ASP A 317 23.68 2.32 19.23
CA ASP A 317 23.76 3.65 18.66
C ASP A 317 25.11 4.30 19.05
N PHE A 318 25.99 4.54 18.08
CA PHE A 318 27.24 5.26 18.30
C PHE A 318 27.08 6.79 18.28
N ALA A 319 25.86 7.34 18.31
CA ALA A 319 25.65 8.77 18.50
C ALA A 319 25.78 9.23 19.98
N SER A 320 25.99 8.33 20.96
CA SER A 320 26.09 8.69 22.38
C SER A 320 27.45 8.45 23.08
N LEU A 321 28.50 8.04 22.36
CA LEU A 321 29.85 7.91 22.95
C LEU A 321 30.72 9.14 22.71
N THR A 322 30.29 10.28 23.23
CA THR A 322 31.19 11.38 23.61
C THR A 322 30.98 11.73 25.08
N ASP A 323 31.29 10.80 25.98
CA ASP A 323 31.47 11.10 27.41
C ASP A 323 32.73 10.36 27.92
N PRO A 324 33.76 11.06 28.43
CA PRO A 324 35.05 10.46 28.74
C PRO A 324 35.04 9.84 30.14
N VAL A 325 34.51 8.62 30.27
CA VAL A 325 34.54 7.89 31.56
C VAL A 325 35.24 6.53 31.50
N TRP A 326 35.94 6.21 30.40
CA TRP A 326 36.80 5.02 30.33
C TRP A 326 38.28 5.39 30.30
N ASN A 327 38.78 5.91 31.42
CA ASN A 327 40.20 5.98 31.71
C ASN A 327 40.44 5.75 33.21
N ALA A 328 40.24 4.52 33.69
CA ALA A 328 40.81 4.01 34.94
C ALA A 328 40.60 2.49 35.06
N ALA A 329 41.34 1.70 34.30
CA ALA A 329 41.58 0.31 34.66
C ALA A 329 42.69 0.28 35.72
N GLY A 330 42.30 0.08 36.98
CA GLY A 330 43.21 -0.06 38.12
C GLY A 330 42.69 -1.11 39.10
N VAL A 331 43.40 -2.24 39.13
CA VAL A 331 43.60 -3.16 40.27
C VAL A 331 42.45 -4.12 40.63
N PHE A 332 42.62 -5.39 40.26
CA PHE A 332 42.27 -6.53 41.13
C PHE A 332 43.56 -7.31 41.42
N SER A 333 43.89 -7.41 42.71
CA SER A 333 44.79 -8.40 43.31
C SER A 333 43.96 -9.32 44.19
#